data_AF-J5VSQ7-F1
#
_entry.id   AF-J5VSQ7-F1
#
_cell.length_a   1.000
_cell.length_b   1.000
_cell.length_c   1.000
_cell.angle_alpha   90.00
_cell.angle_beta   90.00
_cell.angle_gamma   90.00
#
_symmetry.space_group_name_H-M   'P 1'
#
loop_
_entity.id
_entity.type
_entity.pdbx_description
1 polymer ?
#
loop_
_entity_poly.entity_id
_entity_poly.type
_entity_poly.pdbx_seq_one_letter_code
_entity_poly.pdbx_strand_id
1 'polypeptide(L)'
;MEEKVAQTLLEEPTTIIIGGEAYKVAPPSIITLVRASKYISKIPADTIDEKHIFGSIVHKAEDYENIAWAVAVILLGNRFTETAHPPFWQFWKRKKHITQGEVLAQKLTKAPISELSEAFFKALGQMDIRSFFVISTSLKGMMITKPTKEVENETIVSGGS
;
A
#
# COMPACT_ATOMS: atom_id res chain seq x y z
N MET A 1 -14.56 -7.03 26.33
CA MET A 1 -13.54 -6.35 25.48
C MET A 1 -12.20 -7.11 25.45
N GLU A 2 -11.96 -8.04 26.39
CA GLU A 2 -10.70 -8.80 26.49
C GLU A 2 -10.55 -9.95 25.48
N GLU A 3 -11.65 -10.53 25.00
CA GLU A 3 -11.64 -11.73 24.13
C GLU A 3 -10.94 -11.50 22.77
N LYS A 4 -11.07 -10.30 22.18
CA LYS A 4 -10.40 -9.94 20.92
C LYS A 4 -8.88 -9.78 21.05
N VAL A 5 -8.40 -9.43 22.25
CA VAL A 5 -6.95 -9.28 22.51
C VAL A 5 -6.31 -10.66 22.69
N ALA A 6 -7.03 -11.61 23.29
CA ALA A 6 -6.56 -12.97 23.46
C ALA A 6 -6.48 -13.74 22.12
N GLN A 7 -7.45 -13.55 21.22
CA GLN A 7 -7.45 -14.19 19.90
C GLN A 7 -6.30 -13.72 18.98
N THR A 8 -5.92 -12.45 19.05
CA THR A 8 -4.82 -11.89 18.24
C THR A 8 -3.43 -12.41 18.65
N LEU A 9 -3.28 -12.95 19.87
CA LEU A 9 -2.05 -13.59 20.31
C LEU A 9 -1.90 -15.04 19.82
N LEU A 10 -2.99 -15.67 19.36
CA LEU A 10 -3.06 -17.10 19.04
C LEU A 10 -3.01 -17.40 17.54
N GLU A 11 -3.12 -16.38 16.69
CA GLU A 11 -3.02 -16.53 15.23
C GLU A 11 -1.57 -16.67 14.79
N GLU A 12 -1.25 -17.75 14.07
CA GLU A 12 0.12 -18.00 13.60
C GLU A 12 0.54 -16.99 12.52
N PRO A 13 1.76 -16.44 12.59
CA PRO A 13 2.25 -15.52 11.58
C PRO A 13 2.37 -16.22 10.22
N THR A 14 1.72 -15.65 9.20
CA THR A 14 1.83 -16.14 7.83
C THR A 14 3.19 -15.77 7.24
N THR A 15 3.84 -16.71 6.55
CA THR A 15 5.10 -16.43 5.82
C THR A 15 4.81 -16.15 4.36
N ILE A 16 5.26 -14.99 3.87
CA ILE A 16 5.15 -14.58 2.46
C ILE A 16 6.56 -14.50 1.86
N ILE A 17 6.78 -15.08 0.69
CA ILE A 17 8.06 -15.05 -0.02
C ILE A 17 7.96 -14.08 -1.18
N ILE A 18 8.88 -13.11 -1.25
CA ILE A 18 8.95 -12.12 -2.34
C ILE A 18 10.42 -11.80 -2.64
N GLY A 19 10.82 -11.88 -3.89
CA GLY A 19 12.19 -11.68 -4.35
C GLY A 19 13.19 -12.64 -3.69
N GLY A 20 12.75 -13.86 -3.34
CA GLY A 20 13.56 -14.82 -2.59
C GLY A 20 13.72 -14.55 -1.09
N GLU A 21 13.05 -13.52 -0.54
CA GLU A 21 13.08 -13.20 0.88
C GLU A 21 11.79 -13.61 1.58
N ALA A 22 11.92 -14.21 2.78
CA ALA A 22 10.80 -14.62 3.60
C ALA A 22 10.41 -13.53 4.60
N TYR A 23 9.15 -13.10 4.53
CA TYR A 23 8.55 -12.11 5.43
C TYR A 23 7.58 -12.80 6.38
N LYS A 24 7.81 -12.67 7.68
CA LYS A 24 6.85 -13.10 8.71
C LYS A 24 5.82 -12.00 8.93
N VAL A 25 4.57 -12.30 8.65
CA VAL A 25 3.46 -11.36 8.68
C VAL A 25 2.54 -11.73 9.84
N ALA A 26 2.47 -10.85 10.82
CA ALA A 26 1.46 -10.96 11.88
C ALA A 26 0.08 -10.55 11.31
N PRO A 27 -1.02 -11.03 11.91
CA PRO A 27 -2.36 -10.54 11.58
C PRO A 27 -2.41 -9.01 11.57
N PRO A 28 -3.00 -8.38 10.54
CA PRO A 28 -2.97 -6.94 10.40
C PRO A 28 -3.83 -6.24 11.46
N SER A 29 -3.26 -5.25 12.14
CA SER A 29 -4.01 -4.37 13.06
C SER A 29 -5.01 -3.49 12.29
N ILE A 30 -6.00 -2.89 12.98
CA ILE A 30 -6.93 -1.92 12.38
C ILE A 30 -6.18 -0.77 11.68
N ILE A 31 -5.10 -0.25 12.28
CA ILE A 31 -4.30 0.83 11.69
C ILE A 31 -3.60 0.34 10.41
N THR A 32 -3.11 -0.89 10.42
CA THR A 32 -2.53 -1.54 9.23
C THR A 32 -3.56 -1.66 8.11
N LEU A 33 -4.79 -2.11 8.44
CA LEU A 33 -5.88 -2.22 7.48
C LEU A 33 -6.26 -0.86 6.88
N VAL A 34 -6.49 0.15 7.72
CA VAL A 34 -6.80 1.53 7.26
C VAL A 34 -5.72 2.06 6.34
N ARG A 35 -4.44 1.84 6.69
CA ARG A 35 -3.32 2.29 5.88
C ARG A 35 -3.21 1.53 4.56
N ALA A 36 -3.44 0.22 4.56
CA ALA A 36 -3.42 -0.58 3.34
C ALA A 36 -4.59 -0.20 2.42
N SER A 37 -5.79 0.01 2.97
CA SER A 37 -6.96 0.45 2.23
C SER A 37 -6.75 1.79 1.49
N LYS A 38 -5.93 2.71 2.03
CA LYS A 38 -5.55 3.97 1.33
C LYS A 38 -4.87 3.73 -0.01
N TYR A 39 -4.04 2.69 -0.10
CA TYR A 39 -3.34 2.36 -1.34
C TYR A 39 -4.22 1.51 -2.25
N ILE A 40 -4.93 0.54 -1.66
CA ILE A 40 -5.84 -0.33 -2.42
C ILE A 40 -6.98 0.46 -3.07
N SER A 41 -7.52 1.49 -2.40
CA SER A 41 -8.56 2.36 -2.97
C SER A 41 -8.11 3.12 -4.21
N LYS A 42 -6.80 3.19 -4.49
CA LYS A 42 -6.26 3.83 -5.70
C LYS A 42 -6.19 2.86 -6.88
N ILE A 43 -6.16 1.56 -6.62
CA ILE A 43 -6.10 0.54 -7.66
C ILE A 43 -7.44 0.53 -8.41
N PRO A 44 -7.44 0.54 -9.76
CA PRO A 44 -8.65 0.38 -10.55
C PRO A 44 -9.33 -0.97 -10.27
N ALA A 45 -10.66 -0.99 -10.22
CA ALA A 45 -11.42 -2.20 -9.87
C ALA A 45 -11.33 -3.29 -10.95
N ASP A 46 -11.12 -2.88 -12.19
CA ASP A 46 -10.88 -3.71 -13.37
C ASP A 46 -9.49 -4.37 -13.35
N THR A 47 -8.52 -3.84 -12.60
CA THR A 47 -7.16 -4.40 -12.50
C THR A 47 -7.09 -5.77 -11.79
N ILE A 48 -8.19 -6.20 -11.16
CA ILE A 48 -8.27 -7.46 -10.39
C ILE A 48 -9.06 -8.49 -11.20
N ASP A 49 -8.38 -9.37 -11.93
CA ASP A 49 -8.98 -10.54 -12.59
C ASP A 49 -8.50 -11.83 -11.91
N GLU A 50 -9.45 -12.58 -11.34
CA GLU A 50 -9.23 -13.87 -10.67
C GLU A 50 -8.49 -14.89 -11.56
N LYS A 51 -8.56 -14.74 -12.89
CA LYS A 51 -7.95 -15.68 -13.85
C LYS A 51 -6.58 -15.22 -14.37
N HIS A 52 -6.28 -13.93 -14.26
CA HIS A 52 -5.03 -13.34 -14.71
C HIS A 52 -4.50 -12.39 -13.65
N ILE A 53 -3.99 -12.99 -12.59
CA ILE A 53 -3.67 -12.35 -11.32
C ILE A 53 -3.03 -10.96 -11.47
N PHE A 54 -2.14 -10.70 -12.42
CA PHE A 54 -1.87 -9.33 -12.93
C PHE A 54 -1.43 -9.31 -14.41
N GLY A 55 -1.58 -10.43 -15.12
CA GLY A 55 -0.97 -10.65 -16.44
C GLY A 55 -1.55 -9.81 -17.58
N SER A 56 -2.73 -9.20 -17.36
CA SER A 56 -3.50 -8.59 -18.45
C SER A 56 -4.01 -7.17 -18.16
N ILE A 57 -3.98 -6.67 -16.91
CA ILE A 57 -4.86 -5.54 -16.51
C ILE A 57 -4.22 -4.47 -15.62
N VAL A 58 -2.90 -4.52 -15.37
CA VAL A 58 -2.24 -3.32 -14.83
C VAL A 58 -1.93 -2.37 -15.97
N HIS A 59 -2.82 -1.40 -16.16
CA HIS A 59 -2.75 -0.49 -17.28
C HIS A 59 -1.65 0.57 -17.11
N LYS A 60 -1.18 0.85 -15.88
CA LYS A 60 -0.21 1.92 -15.58
C LYS A 60 0.82 1.53 -14.52
N ALA A 61 2.01 2.12 -14.61
CA ALA A 61 3.08 1.96 -13.61
C ALA A 61 2.65 2.41 -12.20
N GLU A 62 1.74 3.39 -12.11
CA GLU A 62 1.20 3.89 -10.84
C GLU A 62 0.35 2.85 -10.09
N ASP A 63 -0.33 1.97 -10.81
CA ASP A 63 -1.15 0.90 -10.21
C ASP A 63 -0.23 -0.14 -9.54
N TYR A 64 0.87 -0.52 -10.21
CA TYR A 64 1.92 -1.36 -9.62
C TYR A 64 2.54 -0.75 -8.37
N GLU A 65 2.79 0.55 -8.39
CA GLU A 65 3.31 1.25 -7.23
C GLU A 65 2.32 1.14 -6.06
N ASN A 66 1.03 1.43 -6.28
CA ASN A 66 0.02 1.31 -5.22
C ASN A 66 -0.11 -0.12 -4.66
N ILE A 67 0.05 -1.15 -5.50
CA ILE A 67 0.10 -2.56 -5.06
C ILE A 67 1.33 -2.80 -4.16
N ALA A 68 2.51 -2.37 -4.59
CA ALA A 68 3.74 -2.50 -3.80
C ALA A 68 3.64 -1.80 -2.44
N TRP A 69 3.02 -0.63 -2.40
CA TRP A 69 2.76 0.08 -1.15
C TRP A 69 1.76 -0.67 -0.25
N ALA A 70 0.66 -1.18 -0.81
CA ALA A 70 -0.31 -1.96 -0.05
C ALA A 70 0.32 -3.21 0.59
N VAL A 71 1.13 -3.95 -0.19
CA VAL A 71 1.87 -5.12 0.30
C VAL A 71 2.86 -4.71 1.39
N ALA A 72 3.65 -3.64 1.18
CA ALA A 72 4.61 -3.16 2.19
C ALA A 72 3.94 -2.79 3.52
N VAL A 73 2.74 -2.18 3.49
CA VAL A 73 1.97 -1.88 4.70
C VAL A 73 1.63 -3.15 5.48
N ILE A 74 1.19 -4.19 4.78
CA ILE A 74 0.74 -5.43 5.41
C ILE A 74 1.94 -6.21 5.95
N LEU A 75 3.04 -6.30 5.19
CA LEU A 75 4.27 -6.97 5.62
C LEU A 75 4.93 -6.31 6.84
N LEU A 76 4.95 -4.98 6.91
CA LEU A 76 5.61 -4.25 8.00
C LEU A 76 4.69 -3.98 9.20
N GLY A 77 3.38 -3.89 8.97
CA GLY A 77 2.39 -3.56 9.99
C GLY A 77 2.70 -2.22 10.66
N ASN A 78 2.91 -2.24 11.98
CA ASN A 78 3.22 -1.04 12.77
C ASN A 78 4.59 -0.43 12.42
N ARG A 79 5.53 -1.25 11.90
CA ARG A 79 6.87 -0.79 11.54
C ARG A 79 6.89 0.04 10.26
N PHE A 80 5.78 0.09 9.52
CA PHE A 80 5.71 0.76 8.23
C PHE A 80 6.15 2.23 8.29
N THR A 81 5.80 2.94 9.36
CA THR A 81 6.14 4.36 9.55
C THR A 81 7.45 4.59 10.31
N GLU A 82 8.13 3.53 10.74
CA GLU A 82 9.41 3.66 11.43
C GLU A 82 10.46 4.23 10.48
N THR A 83 11.35 5.05 11.02
CA THR A 83 12.46 5.60 10.24
C THR A 83 13.41 4.48 9.83
N ALA A 84 13.72 4.40 8.54
CA ALA A 84 14.79 3.57 8.05
C ALA A 84 16.13 4.18 8.50
N HIS A 85 16.94 3.43 9.23
CA HIS A 85 18.27 3.90 9.62
C HIS A 85 19.17 3.86 8.39
N PRO A 86 19.61 5.01 7.85
CA PRO A 86 20.53 5.00 6.73
C PRO A 86 21.90 4.47 7.18
N PRO A 87 22.65 3.80 6.29
CA PRO A 87 24.04 3.42 6.59
C PRO A 87 24.86 4.65 6.96
N PHE A 88 25.81 4.49 7.89
CA PHE A 88 26.60 5.57 8.50
C PHE A 88 27.27 6.50 7.46
N TRP A 89 27.58 5.99 6.27
CA TRP A 89 28.21 6.74 5.19
C TRP A 89 27.25 7.69 4.44
N GLN A 90 25.94 7.48 4.55
CA GLN A 90 24.91 8.27 3.87
C GLN A 90 24.49 9.52 4.69
N PHE A 91 25.00 9.68 5.92
CA PHE A 91 24.71 10.83 6.80
C PHE A 91 25.08 12.19 6.20
N TRP A 92 26.02 12.23 5.25
CA TRP A 92 26.50 13.47 4.62
C TRP A 92 25.61 13.94 3.45
N LYS A 93 24.75 13.06 2.90
CA LYS A 93 23.77 13.44 1.88
C LYS A 93 22.46 13.76 2.60
N ARG A 94 22.03 15.04 2.50
CA ARG A 94 20.77 15.63 3.00
C ARG A 94 19.80 14.62 3.64
N LYS A 95 19.55 14.79 4.95
CA LYS A 95 18.58 14.06 5.79
C LYS A 95 17.21 13.94 5.09
N LYS A 96 17.03 12.94 4.24
CA LYS A 96 15.71 12.54 3.77
C LYS A 96 15.20 11.56 4.83
N HIS A 97 14.19 11.96 5.58
CA HIS A 97 13.48 11.03 6.47
C HIS A 97 12.82 9.99 5.58
N ILE A 98 13.45 8.82 5.46
CA ILE A 98 12.92 7.70 4.70
C ILE A 98 12.35 6.71 5.71
N THR A 99 11.14 6.21 5.47
CA THR A 99 10.49 5.20 6.30
C THR A 99 10.83 3.78 5.85
N GLN A 100 10.70 2.79 6.74
CA GLN A 100 10.78 1.37 6.38
C GLN A 100 9.78 1.02 5.27
N GLY A 101 8.57 1.61 5.33
CA GLY A 101 7.54 1.46 4.31
C GLY A 101 8.00 1.93 2.93
N GLU A 102 8.64 3.09 2.83
CA GLU A 102 9.20 3.61 1.58
C GLU A 102 10.31 2.70 1.03
N VAL A 103 11.21 2.24 1.88
CA VAL A 103 12.29 1.33 1.47
C VAL A 103 11.72 0.03 0.91
N LEU A 104 10.78 -0.59 1.64
CA LEU A 104 10.21 -1.85 1.22
C LEU A 104 9.32 -1.71 -0.02
N ALA A 105 8.48 -0.67 -0.11
CA ALA A 105 7.65 -0.44 -1.29
C ALA A 105 8.53 -0.25 -2.55
N GLN A 106 9.60 0.54 -2.47
CA GLN A 106 10.54 0.71 -3.58
C GLN A 106 11.33 -0.56 -3.93
N LYS A 107 11.51 -1.47 -2.98
CA LYS A 107 12.11 -2.77 -3.24
C LYS A 107 11.11 -3.68 -3.97
N LEU A 108 9.86 -3.69 -3.51
CA LEU A 108 8.79 -4.51 -4.06
C LEU A 108 8.41 -4.11 -5.50
N THR A 109 8.50 -2.83 -5.87
CA THR A 109 8.30 -2.42 -7.27
C THR A 109 9.33 -2.99 -8.25
N LYS A 110 10.44 -3.54 -7.75
CA LYS A 110 11.49 -4.20 -8.55
C LYS A 110 11.38 -5.73 -8.52
N ALA A 111 10.48 -6.29 -7.72
CA ALA A 111 10.27 -7.73 -7.63
C ALA A 111 9.53 -8.25 -8.87
N PRO A 112 9.63 -9.57 -9.18
CA PRO A 112 8.84 -10.17 -10.23
C PRO A 112 7.34 -9.92 -10.01
N ILE A 113 6.66 -9.52 -11.09
CA ILE A 113 5.23 -9.18 -11.03
C ILE A 113 4.40 -10.29 -10.38
N SER A 114 4.62 -11.55 -10.75
CA SER A 114 3.89 -12.71 -10.24
C SER A 114 4.05 -12.89 -8.72
N GLU A 115 5.23 -12.59 -8.18
CA GLU A 115 5.48 -12.70 -6.74
C GLU A 115 4.84 -11.56 -5.97
N LEU A 116 4.94 -10.33 -6.49
CA LEU A 116 4.26 -9.18 -5.90
C LEU A 116 2.75 -9.38 -5.89
N SER A 117 2.24 -9.98 -6.96
CA SER A 117 0.85 -10.33 -7.15
C SER A 117 0.37 -11.36 -6.13
N GLU A 118 1.08 -12.48 -6.02
CA GLU A 118 0.77 -13.53 -5.06
C GLU A 118 0.83 -12.97 -3.62
N ALA A 119 1.83 -12.14 -3.33
CA ALA A 119 1.92 -11.45 -2.05
C ALA A 119 0.73 -10.54 -1.81
N PHE A 120 0.26 -9.80 -2.81
CA PHE A 120 -0.92 -8.95 -2.72
C PHE A 120 -2.17 -9.76 -2.40
N PHE A 121 -2.44 -10.84 -3.12
CA PHE A 121 -3.61 -11.70 -2.85
C PHE A 121 -3.52 -12.41 -1.51
N LYS A 122 -2.33 -12.89 -1.11
CA LYS A 122 -2.12 -13.40 0.25
C LYS A 122 -2.40 -12.33 1.29
N ALA A 123 -1.91 -11.12 1.07
CA ALA A 123 -2.08 -10.00 1.98
C ALA A 123 -3.55 -9.55 2.08
N LEU A 124 -4.31 -9.56 0.97
CA LEU A 124 -5.76 -9.37 0.96
C LEU A 124 -6.48 -10.48 1.74
N GLY A 125 -6.05 -11.74 1.56
CA GLY A 125 -6.61 -12.88 2.28
C GLY A 125 -6.39 -12.83 3.81
N GLN A 126 -5.41 -12.06 4.29
CA GLN A 126 -5.21 -11.81 5.72
C GLN A 126 -6.17 -10.73 6.28
N MET A 127 -6.92 -10.03 5.44
CA MET A 127 -7.84 -9.00 5.87
C MET A 127 -9.22 -9.59 6.16
N ASP A 128 -9.86 -9.18 7.26
CA ASP A 128 -11.30 -9.37 7.41
C ASP A 128 -12.01 -8.60 6.29
N ILE A 129 -12.56 -9.36 5.33
CA ILE A 129 -13.17 -8.86 4.09
C ILE A 129 -14.25 -7.81 4.37
N ARG A 130 -15.00 -7.94 5.49
CA ARG A 130 -16.03 -6.97 5.87
C ARG A 130 -15.43 -5.65 6.30
N SER A 131 -14.48 -5.71 7.24
CA SER A 131 -13.77 -4.53 7.73
C SER A 131 -13.03 -3.81 6.59
N PHE A 132 -12.39 -4.58 5.71
CA PHE A 132 -11.69 -4.05 4.54
C PHE A 132 -12.62 -3.34 3.54
N PHE A 133 -13.77 -3.94 3.21
CA PHE A 133 -14.72 -3.35 2.26
C PHE A 133 -15.29 -2.04 2.78
N VAL A 134 -15.71 -2.00 4.06
CA VAL A 134 -16.22 -0.77 4.69
C VAL A 134 -15.18 0.35 4.61
N ILE A 135 -13.93 0.08 5.00
CA ILE A 135 -12.87 1.09 5.04
C ILE A 135 -12.47 1.55 3.63
N SER A 136 -12.29 0.63 2.68
CA SER A 136 -11.83 0.95 1.33
C SER A 136 -12.88 1.72 0.52
N THR A 137 -14.15 1.36 0.61
CA THR A 137 -15.26 2.10 -0.04
C THR A 137 -15.41 3.50 0.56
N SER A 138 -15.36 3.65 1.89
CA SER A 138 -15.38 4.98 2.52
C SER A 138 -14.22 5.85 2.05
N LEU A 139 -13.00 5.31 1.99
CA LEU A 139 -11.82 6.04 1.50
C LEU A 139 -11.92 6.39 0.02
N LYS A 140 -12.42 5.48 -0.83
CA LYS A 140 -12.63 5.74 -2.26
C LYS A 140 -13.62 6.89 -2.47
N GLY A 141 -14.74 6.87 -1.74
CA GLY A 141 -15.72 7.95 -1.76
C GLY A 141 -15.09 9.30 -1.39
N MET A 142 -14.32 9.34 -0.28
CA MET A 142 -13.61 10.55 0.14
C MET A 142 -12.58 11.06 -0.88
N MET A 143 -11.91 10.16 -1.61
CA MET A 143 -10.98 10.53 -2.67
C MET A 143 -11.67 11.14 -3.89
N ILE A 144 -12.85 10.63 -4.27
CA ILE A 144 -13.65 11.17 -5.39
C ILE A 144 -14.20 12.57 -5.04
N THR A 145 -14.59 12.78 -3.77
CA THR A 145 -15.16 14.06 -3.32
C THR A 145 -14.11 15.12 -2.98
N LYS A 146 -12.81 14.78 -2.94
CA LYS A 146 -11.76 15.80 -2.79
C LYS A 146 -11.65 16.55 -4.12
N PRO A 147 -11.84 17.88 -4.15
CA PRO A 147 -11.56 18.65 -5.35
C PRO A 147 -10.08 18.45 -5.70
N THR A 148 -9.80 17.89 -6.88
CA THR A 148 -8.48 18.03 -7.49
C THR A 148 -8.25 19.52 -7.62
N LYS A 149 -7.25 20.04 -6.90
CA LYS A 149 -6.87 21.45 -6.93
C LYS A 149 -6.74 21.84 -8.41
N GLU A 150 -7.71 22.60 -8.93
CA GLU A 150 -7.63 23.13 -10.28
C GLU A 150 -6.41 24.04 -10.29
N VAL A 151 -5.45 23.73 -11.15
CA VAL A 151 -4.41 24.69 -11.50
C VAL A 151 -5.13 25.83 -12.20
N GLU A 152 -5.37 26.92 -11.46
CA GLU A 152 -5.77 28.19 -12.03
C GLU A 152 -4.71 28.59 -13.06
N ASN A 153 -4.99 28.28 -14.33
CA ASN A 153 -4.31 28.92 -15.43
C ASN A 153 -4.80 30.37 -15.42
N GLU A 154 -4.02 31.25 -14.80
CA GLU A 154 -4.15 32.69 -14.96
C GLU A 154 -4.01 33.01 -16.46
N THR A 155 -5.14 33.02 -17.16
CA THR A 155 -5.21 33.46 -18.54
C THR A 155 -5.38 34.97 -18.46
N ILE A 156 -4.27 35.69 -18.55
CA ILE A 156 -4.26 37.15 -18.64
C ILE A 156 -4.86 37.51 -20.00
N VAL A 157 -6.18 37.75 -20.05
CA VAL A 157 -6.81 38.38 -21.20
C VAL A 157 -6.60 39.88 -21.08
N SER A 158 -5.55 40.39 -21.74
CA SER A 158 -5.42 41.82 -22.02
C SER A 158 -6.32 42.17 -23.21
N GLY A 159 -7.58 42.49 -22.93
CA GLY A 159 -8.50 43.14 -23.87
C GLY A 159 -8.52 44.65 -23.63
N GLY A 160 -8.27 45.43 -24.68
CA GLY A 160 -8.08 46.87 -24.62
C GLY A 160 -9.34 47.71 -24.40
N SER A 161 -9.09 48.97 -24.08
CA SER A 161 -9.95 50.13 -24.33
C SER A 161 -9.06 51.35 -24.53
#